data_AF-A0A1B6G8Z5-F1
#
_entry.id   AF-A0A1B6G8Z5-F1
#
_cell.length_a   1.000
_cell.length_b   1.000
_cell.length_c   1.000
_cell.angle_alpha   90.00
_cell.angle_beta   90.00
_cell.angle_gamma   90.00
#
_symmetry.space_group_name_H-M   'P 1'
#
loop_
_entity.id
_entity.type
_entity.pdbx_description
1 polymer ?
#
loop_
_entity_poly.entity_id
_entity_poly.type
_entity_poly.pdbx_seq_one_letter_code
_entity_poly.pdbx_strand_id
1 'polypeptide(L)'
;ALFIVAFFSIFVAFWTGITGCWRRSPGNITATAILILLACLLSAGAMGLWHGVEYYERERVVGEEFYQQWNNVLKDSTYQGYDWSFFLAWTGVGLSLVSAILFSGAAICLRGEKEQEETINMQYLMPVYPQKQQYAYAGYPAPTAYPGPYYHGSQYGPYNY
;
A
#
# COMPACT_ATOMS: atom_id res chain seq x y z
N ALA A 1 -19.60 -15.21 5.87
CA ALA A 1 -19.31 -13.78 6.14
C ALA A 1 -17.99 -13.31 5.51
N LEU A 2 -16.88 -14.03 5.68
CA LEU A 2 -15.55 -13.59 5.22
C LEU A 2 -15.48 -13.21 3.73
N PHE A 3 -16.08 -13.99 2.83
CA PHE A 3 -16.13 -13.64 1.41
C PHE A 3 -16.85 -12.31 1.13
N ILE A 4 -17.93 -12.01 1.86
CA ILE A 4 -18.68 -10.76 1.68
C ILE A 4 -17.80 -9.57 2.06
N VAL A 5 -17.09 -9.68 3.18
CA VAL A 5 -16.15 -8.64 3.63
C VAL A 5 -15.00 -8.48 2.64
N ALA A 6 -14.47 -9.59 2.11
CA ALA A 6 -13.43 -9.56 1.08
C ALA A 6 -13.90 -8.89 -0.23
N PHE A 7 -15.11 -9.19 -0.69
CA PHE A 7 -15.70 -8.53 -1.85
C PHE A 7 -15.88 -7.03 -1.63
N PHE A 8 -16.36 -6.64 -0.44
CA PHE A 8 -16.50 -5.23 -0.08
C PHE A 8 -15.13 -4.53 -0.03
N SER A 9 -14.10 -5.16 0.53
CA SER A 9 -12.77 -4.57 0.57
C SER A 9 -12.14 -4.45 -0.82
N ILE A 10 -12.39 -5.40 -1.73
CA ILE A 10 -11.99 -5.29 -3.15
C ILE A 10 -12.71 -4.12 -3.82
N PHE A 11 -14.02 -3.95 -3.58
CA PHE A 11 -14.77 -2.83 -4.14
C PHE A 11 -14.22 -1.48 -3.68
N VAL A 12 -13.91 -1.33 -2.39
CA VAL A 12 -13.27 -0.11 -1.88
C VAL A 12 -11.87 0.06 -2.48
N ALA A 13 -11.08 -1.02 -2.54
CA ALA A 13 -9.74 -1.00 -3.11
C ALA A 13 -9.72 -0.56 -4.58
N PHE A 14 -10.73 -0.95 -5.36
CA PHE A 14 -10.86 -0.54 -6.76
C PHE A 14 -10.97 0.99 -6.90
N TRP A 15 -11.86 1.61 -6.12
CA TRP A 15 -12.04 3.07 -6.14
C TRP A 15 -10.83 3.82 -5.57
N THR A 16 -10.22 3.31 -4.49
CA THR A 16 -8.99 3.91 -3.94
C THR A 16 -7.81 3.77 -4.91
N GLY A 17 -7.76 2.66 -5.66
CA GLY A 17 -6.74 2.41 -6.67
C GLY A 17 -6.85 3.37 -7.85
N ILE A 18 -8.05 3.54 -8.41
CA ILE A 18 -8.30 4.50 -9.51
C ILE A 18 -7.89 5.91 -9.08
N THR A 19 -8.35 6.35 -7.91
CA THR A 19 -8.03 7.70 -7.40
C THR A 19 -6.54 7.86 -7.10
N GLY A 20 -5.87 6.80 -6.62
CA GLY A 20 -4.43 6.78 -6.38
C GLY A 20 -3.60 6.88 -7.64
N CYS A 21 -3.96 6.12 -8.68
CA CYS A 21 -3.29 6.16 -9.98
C CYS A 21 -3.49 7.52 -10.67
N TRP A 22 -4.71 8.07 -10.66
CA TRP A 22 -5.00 9.37 -11.29
C TRP A 22 -4.20 10.51 -10.68
N ARG A 23 -4.16 10.60 -9.35
CA ARG A 23 -3.47 11.69 -8.64
C ARG A 23 -1.99 11.39 -8.39
N ARG A 24 -1.49 10.24 -8.85
CA ARG A 24 -0.15 9.72 -8.52
C ARG A 24 0.17 9.84 -7.03
N SER A 25 -0.82 9.57 -6.18
CA SER A 25 -0.71 9.75 -4.73
C SER A 25 -0.10 8.51 -4.09
N PRO A 26 1.11 8.56 -3.52
CA PRO A 26 1.73 7.39 -2.90
C PRO A 26 0.90 6.83 -1.75
N GLY A 27 0.18 7.69 -1.00
CA GLY A 27 -0.67 7.27 0.12
C GLY A 27 -1.94 6.51 -0.31
N ASN A 28 -2.53 6.84 -1.46
CA ASN A 28 -3.71 6.12 -1.94
C ASN A 28 -3.32 4.77 -2.56
N ILE A 29 -2.13 4.70 -3.18
CA ILE A 29 -1.59 3.44 -3.72
C ILE A 29 -1.22 2.49 -2.57
N THR A 30 -0.59 2.96 -1.49
CA THR A 30 -0.33 2.12 -0.30
C THR A 30 -1.63 1.63 0.34
N ALA A 31 -2.63 2.50 0.49
CA ALA A 31 -3.94 2.10 1.02
C ALA A 31 -4.59 1.00 0.17
N THR A 32 -4.49 1.11 -1.15
CA THR A 32 -5.00 0.11 -2.10
C THR A 32 -4.29 -1.24 -1.93
N ALA A 33 -2.95 -1.24 -1.79
CA ALA A 33 -2.18 -2.46 -1.55
C ALA A 33 -2.62 -3.17 -0.25
N ILE A 34 -2.83 -2.40 0.82
CA ILE A 34 -3.28 -2.93 2.12
C ILE A 34 -4.68 -3.53 2.02
N LEU A 35 -5.62 -2.84 1.36
CA LEU A 35 -6.99 -3.32 1.21
C LEU A 35 -7.06 -4.59 0.36
N ILE A 36 -6.25 -4.68 -0.70
CA ILE A 36 -6.15 -5.90 -1.53
C ILE A 36 -5.51 -7.05 -0.75
N LEU A 37 -4.46 -6.80 0.05
CA LEU A 37 -3.88 -7.82 0.93
C LEU A 37 -4.89 -8.33 1.96
N LEU A 38 -5.63 -7.42 2.59
CA LEU A 38 -6.67 -7.78 3.54
C LEU A 38 -7.75 -8.64 2.86
N ALA A 39 -8.19 -8.27 1.65
CA ALA A 39 -9.13 -9.05 0.87
C ALA A 39 -8.61 -10.46 0.56
N CYS A 40 -7.34 -10.56 0.18
CA CYS A 40 -6.65 -11.81 -0.10
C CYS A 40 -6.64 -12.71 1.15
N LEU A 41 -6.26 -12.17 2.31
CA LEU A 41 -6.20 -12.92 3.57
C LEU A 41 -7.59 -13.38 4.03
N LEU A 42 -8.61 -12.53 3.90
CA LEU A 42 -9.99 -12.92 4.22
C LEU A 42 -10.51 -14.01 3.29
N SER A 43 -10.19 -13.94 1.99
CA SER A 43 -10.60 -14.95 1.00
C SER A 43 -9.88 -16.27 1.20
N ALA A 44 -8.56 -16.24 1.45
CA ALA A 44 -7.77 -17.41 1.80
C ALA A 44 -8.26 -18.05 3.10
N GLY A 45 -8.56 -17.24 4.12
CA GLY A 45 -9.14 -17.71 5.38
C GLY A 45 -10.52 -18.34 5.20
N ALA A 46 -11.36 -17.79 4.32
CA ALA A 46 -12.66 -18.36 3.99
C ALA A 46 -12.54 -19.74 3.33
N MET A 47 -11.62 -19.90 2.37
CA MET A 47 -11.33 -21.21 1.76
C MET A 47 -10.72 -22.19 2.76
N GLY A 48 -9.83 -21.72 3.64
CA GLY A 48 -9.24 -22.54 4.69
C GLY A 48 -10.28 -23.07 5.68
N LEU A 49 -11.23 -22.23 6.11
CA LEU A 49 -12.34 -22.66 6.95
C LEU A 49 -13.27 -23.63 6.22
N TRP A 50 -13.52 -23.40 4.93
CA TRP A 50 -14.34 -24.30 4.12
C TRP A 50 -13.72 -25.71 4.02
N HIS A 51 -12.42 -25.79 3.73
CA HIS A 51 -11.69 -27.07 3.79
C HIS A 51 -11.68 -27.68 5.19
N GLY A 52 -11.63 -26.84 6.23
CA GLY A 52 -11.75 -27.29 7.62
C GLY A 52 -13.09 -27.95 7.93
N VAL A 53 -14.20 -27.39 7.44
CA VAL A 53 -15.54 -27.99 7.57
C VAL A 53 -15.61 -29.31 6.82
N GLU A 54 -15.12 -29.36 5.57
CA GLU A 54 -15.11 -30.60 4.79
C GLU A 54 -14.33 -31.71 5.50
N TYR A 55 -13.15 -31.40 6.02
CA TYR A 55 -12.35 -32.34 6.81
C TYR A 55 -13.07 -32.75 8.12
N TYR A 56 -13.73 -31.80 8.77
CA TYR A 56 -14.42 -32.09 10.01
C TYR A 56 -15.59 -33.06 9.78
N GLU A 57 -16.39 -32.84 8.74
CA GLU A 57 -17.54 -33.68 8.40
C GLU A 57 -17.14 -35.09 7.94
N ARG A 58 -15.99 -35.24 7.26
CA ARG A 58 -15.53 -36.54 6.77
C ARG A 58 -14.76 -37.35 7.81
N GLU A 59 -13.85 -36.72 8.56
CA GLU A 59 -12.91 -37.44 9.41
C GLU A 59 -13.17 -37.31 10.91
N ARG A 60 -13.97 -36.33 11.37
CA ARG A 60 -14.11 -36.03 12.80
C ARG A 60 -15.50 -36.21 13.36
N VAL A 61 -16.55 -35.95 12.59
CA VAL A 61 -17.93 -36.10 13.07
C VAL A 61 -18.34 -37.57 13.03
N VAL A 62 -18.85 -38.06 14.15
CA VAL A 62 -19.31 -39.44 14.33
C VAL A 62 -20.81 -39.43 14.58
N GLY A 63 -21.57 -40.10 13.72
CA GLY A 63 -23.01 -40.31 13.81
C GLY A 63 -23.48 -41.07 12.58
N GLU A 64 -24.62 -41.79 12.69
CA GLU A 64 -25.11 -42.67 11.61
C GLU A 64 -25.34 -41.92 10.29
N GLU A 65 -25.64 -40.63 10.39
CA GLU A 65 -25.85 -39.70 9.27
C GLU A 65 -24.55 -39.24 8.58
N PHE A 66 -23.38 -39.44 9.22
CA PHE A 66 -22.11 -38.88 8.76
C PHE A 66 -21.23 -39.90 8.07
N TYR A 67 -20.45 -39.41 7.09
CA TYR A 67 -19.68 -40.23 6.15
C TYR A 67 -18.83 -41.32 6.83
N GLN A 68 -18.27 -41.04 8.01
CA GLN A 68 -17.40 -41.99 8.70
C GLN A 68 -18.12 -43.29 9.10
N GLN A 69 -19.39 -43.22 9.51
CA GLN A 69 -20.18 -44.38 9.95
C GLN A 69 -21.06 -44.99 8.85
N TRP A 70 -21.07 -44.42 7.65
CA TRP A 70 -21.81 -45.00 6.52
C TRP A 70 -21.32 -46.41 6.19
N ASN A 71 -22.26 -47.23 5.69
CA ASN A 71 -21.93 -48.56 5.17
C ASN A 71 -21.04 -48.45 3.92
N ASN A 72 -20.34 -49.53 3.60
CA ASN A 72 -19.38 -49.54 2.48
C ASN A 72 -20.06 -49.30 1.11
N VAL A 73 -21.31 -49.74 0.94
CA VAL A 73 -22.06 -49.52 -0.32
C VAL A 73 -22.31 -48.04 -0.57
N LEU A 74 -22.66 -47.27 0.47
CA LEU A 74 -22.85 -45.82 0.35
C LEU A 74 -21.53 -45.09 0.08
N LYS A 75 -20.45 -45.50 0.75
CA LYS A 75 -19.11 -44.93 0.53
C LYS A 75 -18.65 -45.17 -0.91
N ASP A 76 -18.79 -46.39 -1.41
CA ASP A 76 -18.34 -46.76 -2.76
C ASP A 76 -19.22 -46.15 -3.87
N SER A 77 -20.49 -45.84 -3.57
CA SER A 77 -21.42 -45.23 -4.54
C SER A 77 -21.40 -43.70 -4.53
N THR A 78 -20.77 -43.07 -3.53
CA THR A 78 -20.74 -41.61 -3.39
C THR A 78 -19.47 -41.05 -4.02
N TYR A 79 -19.64 -40.16 -5.01
CA TYR A 79 -18.55 -39.38 -5.58
C TYR A 79 -18.74 -37.91 -5.23
N GLN A 80 -17.69 -37.29 -4.68
CA GLN A 80 -17.67 -35.85 -4.40
C GLN A 80 -16.52 -35.22 -5.17
N GLY A 81 -16.85 -34.26 -6.02
CA GLY A 81 -15.91 -33.51 -6.84
C GLY A 81 -16.03 -32.01 -6.59
N TYR A 82 -15.00 -31.28 -6.98
CA TYR A 82 -15.00 -29.82 -6.93
C TYR A 82 -15.49 -29.23 -8.25
N ASP A 83 -16.44 -28.31 -8.16
CA ASP A 83 -16.93 -27.57 -9.32
C ASP A 83 -16.02 -26.40 -9.71
N TRP A 84 -16.27 -25.82 -10.89
CA TRP A 84 -15.53 -24.67 -11.43
C TRP A 84 -15.35 -23.50 -10.46
N SER A 85 -16.33 -23.22 -9.60
CA SER A 85 -16.29 -22.14 -8.62
C SER A 85 -15.13 -22.29 -7.63
N PHE A 86 -14.74 -23.52 -7.30
CA PHE A 86 -13.60 -23.81 -6.44
C PHE A 86 -12.28 -23.32 -7.05
N PHE A 87 -12.05 -23.66 -8.32
CA PHE A 87 -10.85 -23.24 -9.06
C PHE A 87 -10.82 -21.73 -9.27
N LEU A 88 -11.98 -21.12 -9.53
CA LEU A 88 -12.10 -19.67 -9.67
C LEU A 88 -11.78 -18.95 -8.35
N ALA A 89 -12.24 -19.47 -7.22
CA ALA A 89 -11.96 -18.88 -5.91
C ALA A 89 -10.46 -18.90 -5.59
N TRP A 90 -9.77 -20.02 -5.80
CA TRP A 90 -8.32 -20.09 -5.63
C TRP A 90 -7.54 -19.21 -6.60
N THR A 91 -7.98 -19.14 -7.86
CA THR A 91 -7.41 -18.23 -8.85
C THR A 91 -7.56 -16.77 -8.43
N GLY A 92 -8.73 -16.40 -7.90
CA GLY A 92 -9.00 -15.06 -7.35
C GLY A 92 -8.08 -14.72 -6.18
N VAL A 93 -7.87 -15.65 -5.25
CA VAL A 93 -6.91 -15.49 -4.14
C VAL A 93 -5.50 -15.24 -4.68
N GLY A 94 -5.04 -16.07 -5.61
CA GLY A 94 -3.71 -15.93 -6.22
C GLY A 94 -3.52 -14.59 -6.93
N LEU A 95 -4.48 -14.18 -7.76
CA LEU A 95 -4.43 -12.90 -8.47
C LEU A 95 -4.47 -11.70 -7.52
N SER A 96 -5.23 -11.79 -6.42
CA SER A 96 -5.27 -10.73 -5.41
C SER A 96 -3.93 -10.57 -4.70
N LEU A 97 -3.22 -11.67 -4.40
CA LEU A 97 -1.88 -11.63 -3.82
C LEU A 97 -0.86 -10.99 -4.78
N VAL A 98 -0.88 -11.39 -6.06
CA VAL A 98 0.00 -10.81 -7.08
C VAL A 98 -0.26 -9.31 -7.21
N SER A 99 -1.53 -8.91 -7.26
CA SER A 99 -1.93 -7.50 -7.34
C SER A 99 -1.42 -6.70 -6.15
N ALA A 100 -1.58 -7.24 -4.94
CA ALA A 100 -1.06 -6.63 -3.72
C ALA A 100 0.46 -6.37 -3.79
N ILE A 101 1.23 -7.38 -4.23
CA ILE A 101 2.70 -7.25 -4.36
C ILE A 101 3.05 -6.14 -5.36
N LEU A 102 2.38 -6.10 -6.52
CA LEU A 102 2.62 -5.09 -7.54
C LEU A 102 2.28 -3.68 -7.04
N PHE A 103 1.15 -3.50 -6.35
CA PHE A 103 0.78 -2.20 -5.77
C PHE A 103 1.71 -1.77 -4.63
N SER A 104 2.19 -2.72 -3.80
CA SER A 104 3.22 -2.43 -2.80
C SER A 104 4.53 -1.98 -3.44
N GLY A 105 4.98 -2.64 -4.52
CA GLY A 105 6.16 -2.23 -5.26
C GLY A 105 6.01 -0.83 -5.88
N ALA A 106 4.87 -0.57 -6.54
CA ALA A 106 4.56 0.74 -7.11
C ALA A 106 4.54 1.84 -6.04
N ALA A 107 3.97 1.56 -4.86
CA ALA A 107 3.97 2.49 -3.75
C ALA A 107 5.38 2.84 -3.26
N ILE A 108 6.29 1.87 -3.18
CA ILE A 108 7.69 2.12 -2.77
C ILE A 108 8.39 3.02 -3.78
N CYS A 109 8.27 2.72 -5.08
CA CYS A 109 8.85 3.54 -6.14
C CYS A 109 8.33 4.98 -6.10
N LEU A 110 7.01 5.17 -5.99
CA LEU A 110 6.39 6.50 -5.93
C LEU A 110 6.77 7.30 -4.69
N ARG A 111 6.97 6.62 -3.54
CA ARG A 111 7.46 7.29 -2.32
C ARG A 111 8.90 7.75 -2.49
N GLY A 112 9.75 6.94 -3.11
CA GLY A 112 11.14 7.31 -3.42
C GLY A 112 11.24 8.51 -4.36
N GLU A 113 10.44 8.53 -5.45
CA GLU A 113 10.38 9.68 -6.36
C GLU A 113 9.93 10.96 -5.63
N LYS A 114 8.88 10.86 -4.80
CA LYS A 114 8.36 12.01 -4.06
C LYS A 114 9.36 12.54 -3.02
N GLU A 115 10.06 11.66 -2.31
CA GLU A 115 11.09 12.06 -1.34
C GLU A 115 12.29 12.72 -2.05
N GLN A 116 12.66 12.25 -3.24
CA GLN A 116 13.66 12.90 -4.07
C GLN A 116 13.21 14.29 -4.53
N GLU A 117 11.95 14.47 -4.93
CA GLU A 117 11.40 15.79 -5.27
C GLU A 117 11.39 16.74 -4.07
N GLU A 118 11.00 16.26 -2.88
CA GLU A 118 10.99 17.06 -1.65
C GLU A 118 12.40 17.48 -1.23
N THR A 119 13.40 16.60 -1.35
CA THR A 119 14.80 16.94 -1.04
C THR A 119 15.39 17.97 -2.00
N ILE A 120 15.11 17.84 -3.30
CA ILE A 120 15.52 18.84 -4.31
C ILE A 120 14.85 20.20 -4.02
N ASN A 121 13.54 20.21 -3.75
CA ASN A 121 12.80 21.45 -3.48
C ASN A 121 13.26 22.11 -2.17
N MET A 122 13.52 21.35 -1.10
CA MET A 122 14.09 21.87 0.15
C MET A 122 15.47 22.51 -0.06
N GLN A 123 16.26 22.02 -1.01
CA GLN A 123 17.55 22.61 -1.36
C GLN A 123 17.40 23.97 -2.06
N TYR A 124 16.28 24.24 -2.73
CA TYR A 124 15.91 25.56 -3.26
C TYR A 124 15.30 26.49 -2.20
N LEU A 125 14.69 25.96 -1.14
CA LEU A 125 14.20 26.74 0.01
C LEU A 125 15.27 27.06 1.07
N MET A 126 16.45 26.44 1.00
CA MET A 126 17.57 26.82 1.85
C MET A 126 17.96 28.27 1.54
N PRO A 127 18.07 29.17 2.53
CA PRO A 127 18.43 30.55 2.25
C PRO A 127 19.84 30.59 1.66
N VAL A 128 19.93 30.82 0.36
CA VAL A 128 21.16 31.23 -0.36
C VAL A 128 21.46 32.70 -0.03
N TYR A 129 21.38 33.04 1.24
CA TYR A 129 21.93 34.24 1.81
C TYR A 129 22.52 33.84 3.16
N PRO A 130 23.77 34.21 3.47
CA PRO A 130 24.27 34.02 4.82
C PRO A 130 23.28 34.72 5.75
N GLN A 131 22.66 33.94 6.62
CA GLN A 131 21.84 34.45 7.71
C GLN A 131 22.70 35.50 8.41
N LYS A 132 22.41 36.78 8.18
CA LYS A 132 23.07 37.88 8.87
C LYS A 132 22.95 37.52 10.33
N GLN A 133 24.07 37.21 10.97
CA GLN A 133 24.15 36.96 12.39
C GLN A 133 23.33 38.05 13.06
N GLN A 134 22.31 37.64 13.79
CA GLN A 134 21.55 38.50 14.65
C GLN A 134 22.50 38.89 15.78
N TYR A 135 23.35 39.88 15.51
CA TYR A 135 24.27 40.46 16.49
C TYR A 135 23.39 41.16 17.52
N ALA A 136 23.18 40.46 18.63
CA ALA A 136 22.74 41.07 19.87
C ALA A 136 23.79 42.12 20.25
N TYR A 137 23.40 43.38 20.15
CA TYR A 137 24.22 44.52 20.49
C TYR A 137 24.35 44.62 22.02
N ALA A 138 25.57 44.46 22.55
CA ALA A 138 25.92 44.93 23.88
C ALA A 138 27.45 45.18 23.98
N GLY A 139 27.84 46.40 23.61
CA GLY A 139 28.93 47.15 24.26
C GLY A 139 30.36 46.62 24.15
N TYR A 140 31.05 46.88 23.03
CA TYR A 140 32.51 47.08 22.99
C TYR A 140 32.87 47.98 21.80
N PRO A 141 33.91 48.84 21.87
CA PRO A 141 34.22 49.80 20.80
C PRO A 141 34.71 49.06 19.55
N ALA A 142 34.19 49.47 18.39
CA ALA A 142 34.51 48.88 17.10
C ALA A 142 36.01 49.06 16.74
N PRO A 143 36.71 48.02 16.29
CA PRO A 143 37.98 48.18 15.60
C PRO A 143 37.74 48.83 14.23
N THR A 144 38.52 49.88 13.98
CA THR A 144 38.64 50.66 12.76
C THR A 144 38.45 49.87 11.46
N ALA A 145 37.54 50.34 10.61
CA ALA A 145 37.26 49.84 9.27
C ALA A 145 38.49 49.95 8.35
N TYR A 146 38.88 48.84 7.72
CA TYR A 146 39.83 48.79 6.61
C TYR A 146 39.03 48.74 5.29
N PRO A 147 39.24 49.65 4.33
CA PRO A 147 38.44 49.70 3.11
C PRO A 147 38.99 48.70 2.07
N GLY A 148 38.24 47.62 1.83
CA GLY A 148 38.45 46.71 0.70
C GLY A 148 37.51 47.05 -0.47
N PRO A 149 38.00 47.31 -1.69
CA PRO A 149 37.18 47.71 -2.83
C PRO A 149 36.57 46.49 -3.57
N TYR A 150 35.66 46.79 -4.50
CA TYR A 150 35.00 45.90 -5.47
C TYR A 150 33.60 45.38 -5.11
N TYR A 151 32.64 46.32 -5.05
CA TYR A 151 31.24 46.04 -5.38
C TYR A 151 31.11 45.94 -6.91
N HIS A 152 30.91 44.74 -7.44
CA HIS A 152 30.41 44.56 -8.82
C HIS A 152 28.88 44.50 -8.78
N GLY A 153 28.25 45.55 -9.32
CA GLY A 153 26.82 45.56 -9.59
C GLY A 153 26.47 44.62 -10.73
N SER A 154 25.36 43.90 -10.60
CA SER A 154 24.68 43.25 -11.72
C SER A 154 23.18 43.45 -11.56
N GLN A 155 22.77 44.50 -12.24
CA GLN A 155 21.43 44.95 -12.58
C GLN A 155 20.61 43.82 -13.21
N TYR A 156 19.56 43.36 -12.52
CA TYR A 156 18.48 42.58 -13.14
C TYR A 156 17.19 43.39 -13.07
N GLY A 157 16.71 43.82 -14.23
CA GLY A 157 15.43 44.48 -14.41
C GLY A 157 14.25 43.50 -14.37
N PRO A 158 13.03 43.98 -14.08
CA PRO A 158 11.87 43.12 -13.92
C PRO A 158 11.21 42.85 -15.29
N TYR A 159 11.08 41.59 -15.68
CA TYR A 159 10.12 41.21 -16.71
C TYR A 159 8.91 40.55 -16.05
N ASN A 160 7.77 41.18 -16.32
CA ASN A 160 6.43 40.81 -15.90
C ASN A 160 5.62 40.68 -17.20
N TYR A 161 5.44 39.44 -17.67
CA TYR A 161 4.26 38.92 -18.39
C TYR A 161 4.47 37.43 -18.67
#